data_AF-A0A2G9RLN5-F1
#
_entry.id   AF-A0A2G9RLN5-F1
#
_cell.length_a   1.000
_cell.length_b   1.000
_cell.length_c   1.000
_cell.angle_alpha   90.00
_cell.angle_beta   90.00
_cell.angle_gamma   90.00
#
_symmetry.space_group_name_H-M   'P 1'
#
loop_
_entity.id
_entity.type
_entity.pdbx_description
1 polymer ?
#
loop_
_entity_poly.entity_id
_entity_poly.type
_entity_poly.pdbx_seq_one_letter_code
_entity_poly.pdbx_strand_id
1 'polypeptide(L)'
;MKAIGHCPVYSPDVRVLCHRVQNDRIFRQLCVTVCMQDKFEPTSVGKNPWILLSKCPINVRSVMGDLSEALKEATKDVHQQAENTEFMINFQKGHVTLHEFKLVMSSLYYVYEALEGEIERNKENPVFSPLYFPLELHRKSALEEDLEYFYGPQWRKKINFPQSTKNYVERLHHIGRKEPELLLAHAYTRYLGDLSGGQVLKKIAQKALQLPATGEGLAFFTFQHVTNATKFKQLYRSRMNSIDFDSATKKKILEEAKTAFLLNVKGL
;
A
#
# COMPACT_ATOMS: atom_id res chain seq x y z
N MET A 1 -22.68 52.32 8.41
CA MET A 1 -23.47 51.83 9.56
C MET A 1 -24.74 51.14 9.05
N LYS A 2 -24.81 49.81 9.17
CA LYS A 2 -26.03 49.02 9.35
C LYS A 2 -25.62 47.79 10.15
N ALA A 3 -26.25 47.62 11.31
CA ALA A 3 -25.90 46.61 12.31
C ALA A 3 -26.20 45.21 11.77
N ILE A 4 -25.24 44.29 11.89
CA ILE A 4 -25.49 42.87 11.71
C ILE A 4 -26.01 42.36 13.06
N GLY A 5 -27.28 41.97 13.07
CA GLY A 5 -27.96 41.40 14.22
C GLY A 5 -27.24 40.16 14.74
N HIS A 6 -27.27 39.99 16.06
CA HIS A 6 -26.77 38.83 16.76
C HIS A 6 -27.46 37.55 16.24
N CYS A 7 -26.68 36.58 15.78
CA CYS A 7 -27.14 35.21 15.61
C CYS A 7 -26.60 34.37 16.79
N PRO A 8 -27.46 33.75 17.62
CA PRO A 8 -27.04 32.85 18.67
C PRO A 8 -26.56 31.54 18.02
N VAL A 9 -25.76 30.75 18.75
CA VAL A 9 -25.21 29.44 18.32
C VAL A 9 -23.87 29.54 17.58
N TYR A 10 -22.84 29.94 18.31
CA TYR A 10 -21.49 29.42 18.07
C TYR A 10 -20.86 29.02 19.41
N SER A 11 -20.33 27.80 19.45
CA SER A 11 -19.42 27.33 20.51
C SER A 11 -18.22 28.29 20.66
N PRO A 12 -17.69 28.51 21.88
CA PRO A 12 -16.60 29.47 22.14
C PRO A 12 -15.39 29.35 21.21
N ASP A 13 -15.10 28.15 20.69
CA ASP A 13 -13.94 27.88 19.82
C ASP A 13 -14.02 28.53 18.44
N VAL A 14 -15.23 28.85 17.95
CA VAL A 14 -15.40 29.51 16.63
C VAL A 14 -15.13 31.01 16.71
N ARG A 15 -15.27 31.63 17.90
CA ARG A 15 -14.94 33.07 18.08
C ARG A 15 -13.44 33.33 17.97
N VAL A 16 -12.61 32.37 18.37
CA VAL A 16 -11.14 32.50 18.33
C VAL A 16 -10.62 32.49 16.90
N LEU A 17 -11.25 31.74 16.00
CA LEU A 17 -10.96 31.75 14.57
C LEU A 17 -11.34 33.08 13.91
N CYS A 18 -12.40 33.75 14.36
CA CYS A 18 -12.85 35.01 13.75
C CYS A 18 -11.93 36.21 14.04
N HIS A 19 -11.23 36.25 15.17
CA HIS A 19 -10.45 37.44 15.55
C HIS A 19 -9.09 37.55 14.86
N ARG A 20 -8.54 36.44 14.33
CA ARG A 20 -7.31 36.43 13.52
C ARG A 20 -7.53 36.70 12.03
N VAL A 21 -8.77 36.85 11.60
CA VAL A 21 -9.17 36.95 10.18
C VAL A 21 -9.68 38.37 9.88
N GLN A 22 -8.91 39.40 10.24
CA GLN A 22 -9.27 40.79 9.91
C GLN A 22 -8.42 41.44 8.82
N ASN A 23 -7.35 40.80 8.31
CA ASN A 23 -6.47 41.46 7.33
C ASN A 23 -6.19 40.71 6.03
N ASP A 24 -6.93 39.65 5.70
CA ASP A 24 -6.75 38.96 4.42
C ASP A 24 -7.99 39.07 3.51
N ARG A 25 -7.77 39.59 2.30
CA ARG A 25 -8.81 39.87 1.29
C ARG A 25 -9.46 38.60 0.75
N ILE A 26 -8.78 37.46 0.85
CA ILE A 26 -9.25 36.15 0.38
C ILE A 26 -10.39 35.60 1.26
N PHE A 27 -10.36 35.86 2.57
CA PHE A 27 -11.36 35.33 3.50
C PHE A 27 -12.71 36.07 3.47
N ARG A 28 -12.74 37.34 3.02
CA ARG A 28 -14.02 38.05 2.78
C ARG A 28 -14.88 37.36 1.73
N GLN A 29 -14.26 36.69 0.75
CA GLN A 29 -14.97 35.92 -0.27
C GLN A 29 -15.57 34.61 0.30
N LEU A 30 -14.94 34.03 1.33
CA LEU A 30 -15.37 32.78 1.94
C LEU A 30 -16.63 32.94 2.81
N CYS A 31 -16.70 33.99 3.66
CA CYS A 31 -17.88 34.21 4.51
C CYS A 31 -19.16 34.49 3.71
N VAL A 32 -19.06 35.13 2.55
CA VAL A 32 -20.23 35.39 1.68
C VAL A 32 -20.75 34.09 1.04
N THR A 33 -19.88 33.11 0.81
CA THR A 33 -20.25 31.85 0.14
C THR A 33 -20.90 30.86 1.11
N VAL A 34 -20.47 30.82 2.38
CA VAL A 34 -21.09 29.96 3.41
C VAL A 34 -22.50 30.44 3.78
N CYS A 35 -22.76 31.76 3.78
CA CYS A 35 -24.08 32.32 4.10
C CYS A 35 -25.18 32.09 3.05
N MET A 36 -24.87 31.57 1.84
CA MET A 36 -25.86 31.39 0.77
C MET A 36 -26.38 29.96 0.61
N GLN A 37 -25.91 28.99 1.41
CA GLN A 37 -26.30 27.58 1.26
C GLN A 37 -27.71 27.25 1.79
N ASP A 38 -28.35 28.12 2.58
CA ASP A 38 -29.71 27.88 3.11
C ASP A 38 -30.86 28.32 2.18
N LYS A 39 -30.60 28.71 0.91
CA LYS A 39 -31.64 29.28 0.03
C LYS A 39 -31.68 28.80 -1.43
N PHE A 40 -31.34 27.54 -1.72
CA PHE A 40 -31.56 27.01 -3.07
C PHE A 40 -32.69 25.97 -3.14
N GLU A 41 -33.88 26.43 -3.56
CA GLU A 41 -34.91 25.58 -4.15
C GLU A 41 -34.58 25.23 -5.61
N PRO A 42 -35.01 24.07 -6.12
CA PRO A 42 -34.58 23.56 -7.43
C PRO A 42 -35.49 24.06 -8.55
N THR A 43 -35.04 25.03 -9.35
CA THR A 43 -35.63 25.29 -10.66
C THR A 43 -34.57 25.26 -11.75
N SER A 44 -34.72 24.24 -12.62
CA SER A 44 -34.35 24.17 -14.04
C SER A 44 -33.15 25.00 -14.51
N VAL A 45 -32.04 24.32 -14.82
CA VAL A 45 -31.26 24.40 -16.08
C VAL A 45 -30.03 23.48 -15.94
N GLY A 46 -29.86 22.60 -16.94
CA GLY A 46 -28.94 21.47 -16.90
C GLY A 46 -27.46 21.81 -16.79
N LYS A 47 -26.93 21.77 -15.57
CA LYS A 47 -25.51 21.53 -15.30
C LYS A 47 -25.39 20.52 -14.15
N ASN A 48 -24.64 19.46 -14.42
CA ASN A 48 -24.43 18.35 -13.50
C ASN A 48 -23.84 18.89 -12.17
N PRO A 49 -24.46 18.65 -10.99
CA PRO A 49 -24.04 19.23 -9.70
C PRO A 49 -22.56 18.98 -9.36
N TRP A 50 -21.99 17.91 -9.92
CA TRP A 50 -20.59 17.52 -9.79
C TRP A 50 -19.59 18.51 -10.38
N ILE A 51 -19.98 19.35 -11.36
CA ILE A 51 -19.08 20.32 -12.02
C ILE A 51 -18.83 21.57 -11.14
N LEU A 52 -19.75 21.88 -10.21
CA LEU A 52 -19.57 22.99 -9.26
C LEU A 52 -18.77 22.56 -8.03
N LEU A 53 -18.91 21.29 -7.60
CA LEU A 53 -18.09 20.71 -6.53
C LEU A 53 -16.62 20.57 -6.94
N SER A 54 -16.33 20.34 -8.23
CA SER A 54 -14.95 20.28 -8.74
C SER A 54 -14.22 21.63 -8.82
N LYS A 55 -14.91 22.74 -8.52
CA LYS A 55 -14.34 24.10 -8.54
C LYS A 55 -14.28 24.76 -7.16
N CYS A 56 -14.63 24.03 -6.10
CA CYS A 56 -14.50 24.49 -4.71
C CYS A 56 -13.07 24.22 -4.21
N PRO A 57 -12.25 25.24 -3.89
CA PRO A 57 -10.83 25.06 -3.60
C PRO A 57 -10.53 24.57 -2.18
N ILE A 58 -11.54 24.13 -1.42
CA ILE A 58 -11.35 23.59 -0.07
C ILE A 58 -12.05 22.26 0.05
N ASN A 59 -11.34 21.21 -0.36
CA ASN A 59 -11.54 19.87 0.18
C ASN A 59 -10.77 19.79 1.49
N VAL A 60 -11.44 19.76 2.63
CA VAL A 60 -10.82 19.68 3.98
C VAL A 60 -10.19 18.29 4.24
N ARG A 61 -9.88 17.50 3.20
CA ARG A 61 -9.19 16.19 3.31
C ARG A 61 -7.70 16.20 3.04
N SER A 62 -7.06 17.30 2.65
CA SER A 62 -5.67 17.24 2.17
C SER A 62 -4.82 18.40 2.64
N VAL A 63 -4.11 18.20 3.76
CA VAL A 63 -2.77 18.78 3.93
C VAL A 63 -1.67 17.71 3.71
N MET A 64 -2.07 16.44 3.59
CA MET A 64 -1.23 15.34 3.09
C MET A 64 -2.06 14.61 2.04
N GLY A 65 -1.53 14.46 0.82
CA GLY A 65 -2.21 13.80 -0.29
C GLY A 65 -2.62 12.35 -0.02
N ASP A 66 -3.19 11.69 -1.02
CA ASP A 66 -3.62 10.29 -0.96
C ASP A 66 -2.50 9.39 -0.42
N LEU A 67 -2.82 8.48 0.51
CA LEU A 67 -1.84 7.61 1.16
C LEU A 67 -1.04 6.80 0.14
N SER A 68 -1.67 6.38 -0.95
CA SER A 68 -0.99 5.66 -2.04
C SER A 68 0.07 6.47 -2.76
N GLU A 69 -0.16 7.78 -2.93
CA GLU A 69 0.82 8.66 -3.58
C GLU A 69 1.96 8.97 -2.61
N ALA A 70 1.62 9.24 -1.35
CA ALA A 70 2.61 9.45 -0.29
C ALA A 70 3.52 8.23 -0.10
N LEU A 71 2.97 7.02 -0.10
CA LEU A 71 3.76 5.78 -0.05
C LEU A 71 4.68 5.64 -1.24
N LYS A 72 4.18 5.83 -2.46
CA LYS A 72 4.98 5.74 -3.68
C LYS A 72 6.17 6.70 -3.64
N GLU A 73 5.95 7.95 -3.22
CA GLU A 73 7.01 8.95 -3.12
C GLU A 73 7.98 8.61 -1.99
N ALA A 74 7.48 8.29 -0.80
CA ALA A 74 8.31 7.99 0.36
C ALA A 74 9.22 6.76 0.17
N THR A 75 8.79 5.79 -0.64
CA THR A 75 9.56 4.56 -0.92
C THR A 75 10.42 4.63 -2.18
N LYS A 76 10.41 5.74 -2.93
CA LYS A 76 11.06 5.83 -4.23
C LYS A 76 12.56 5.52 -4.17
N ASP A 77 13.28 6.13 -3.22
CA ASP A 77 14.73 5.97 -3.11
C ASP A 77 15.10 4.57 -2.64
N VAL A 78 14.38 4.01 -1.66
CA VAL A 78 14.62 2.65 -1.16
C VAL A 78 14.23 1.58 -2.17
N HIS A 79 13.22 1.84 -3.02
CA HIS A 79 12.89 0.99 -4.15
C HIS A 79 14.03 0.98 -5.18
N GLN A 80 14.55 2.16 -5.54
CA GLN A 80 15.69 2.26 -6.44
C GLN A 80 16.92 1.55 -5.87
N GLN A 81 17.20 1.69 -4.58
CA GLN A 81 18.29 0.97 -3.92
C GLN A 81 18.08 -0.55 -3.98
N ALA A 82 16.86 -1.03 -3.75
CA ALA A 82 16.55 -2.46 -3.80
C ALA A 82 16.77 -3.07 -5.19
N GLU A 83 16.36 -2.37 -6.25
CA GLU A 83 16.59 -2.80 -7.64
C GLU A 83 18.07 -2.79 -8.03
N ASN A 84 18.90 -1.98 -7.38
CA ASN A 84 20.33 -1.85 -7.65
C ASN A 84 21.23 -2.68 -6.71
N THR A 85 20.66 -3.61 -5.94
CA THR A 85 21.46 -4.61 -5.22
C THR A 85 22.19 -5.52 -6.21
N GLU A 86 23.37 -6.03 -5.84
CA GLU A 86 24.15 -6.92 -6.70
C GLU A 86 23.33 -8.13 -7.16
N PHE A 87 22.60 -8.75 -6.22
CA PHE A 87 21.69 -9.84 -6.51
C PHE A 87 20.64 -9.46 -7.56
N MET A 88 19.92 -8.33 -7.38
CA MET A 88 18.88 -7.93 -8.33
C MET A 88 19.44 -7.53 -9.70
N ILE A 89 20.61 -6.89 -9.75
CA ILE A 89 21.30 -6.57 -11.01
C ILE A 89 21.66 -7.87 -11.75
N ASN A 90 22.23 -8.85 -11.06
CA ASN A 90 22.58 -10.14 -11.65
C ASN A 90 21.33 -10.91 -12.09
N PHE A 91 20.28 -10.93 -11.27
CA PHE A 91 19.00 -11.50 -11.62
C PHE A 91 18.46 -10.87 -12.90
N GLN A 92 18.37 -9.54 -12.98
CA GLN A 92 17.85 -8.83 -14.16
C GLN A 92 18.65 -9.11 -15.44
N LYS A 93 19.95 -9.38 -15.32
CA LYS A 93 20.81 -9.81 -16.43
C LYS A 93 20.64 -11.29 -16.80
N GLY A 94 19.85 -12.05 -16.05
CA GLY A 94 19.68 -13.50 -16.21
C GLY A 94 20.82 -14.32 -15.62
N HIS A 95 21.68 -13.71 -14.81
CA HIS A 95 22.79 -14.36 -14.11
C HIS A 95 22.33 -14.80 -12.71
N VAL A 96 21.29 -15.63 -12.66
CA VAL A 96 20.78 -16.23 -11.42
C VAL A 96 20.96 -17.73 -11.50
N THR A 97 21.60 -18.32 -10.49
CA THR A 97 21.72 -19.78 -10.38
C THR A 97 20.48 -20.39 -9.77
N LEU A 98 20.25 -21.68 -10.02
CA LEU A 98 19.15 -22.41 -9.37
C LEU A 98 19.29 -22.39 -7.84
N HIS A 99 20.52 -22.44 -7.32
CA HIS A 99 20.76 -22.39 -5.88
C HIS A 99 20.32 -21.06 -5.27
N GLU A 100 20.75 -19.94 -5.84
CA GLU A 100 20.37 -18.60 -5.38
C GLU A 100 18.85 -18.38 -5.49
N PHE A 101 18.25 -18.79 -6.60
CA PHE A 101 16.80 -18.71 -6.78
C PHE A 101 16.05 -19.48 -5.69
N LYS A 102 16.48 -20.72 -5.42
CA LYS A 102 15.90 -21.55 -4.35
C LYS A 102 16.05 -20.94 -2.96
N LEU A 103 17.16 -20.24 -2.68
CA LEU A 103 17.35 -19.52 -1.41
C LEU A 103 16.35 -18.37 -1.29
N VAL A 104 16.19 -17.55 -2.33
CA VAL A 104 15.22 -16.45 -2.35
C VAL A 104 13.80 -16.98 -2.17
N MET A 105 13.40 -18.01 -2.92
CA MET A 105 12.07 -18.61 -2.80
C MET A 105 11.79 -19.15 -1.39
N SER A 106 12.81 -19.71 -0.73
CA SER A 106 12.72 -20.18 0.67
C SER A 106 12.53 -19.01 1.64
N SER A 107 13.28 -17.93 1.47
CA SER A 107 13.13 -16.71 2.28
C SER A 107 11.75 -16.07 2.10
N LEU A 108 11.26 -16.01 0.85
CA LEU A 108 9.93 -15.50 0.54
C LEU A 108 8.84 -16.34 1.22
N TYR A 109 8.94 -17.67 1.19
CA TYR A 109 7.98 -18.55 1.87
C TYR A 109 7.75 -18.14 3.33
N TYR A 110 8.83 -17.97 4.11
CA TYR A 110 8.69 -17.56 5.52
C TYR A 110 8.13 -16.15 5.68
N VAL A 111 8.52 -15.20 4.82
CA VAL A 111 8.00 -13.82 4.85
C VAL A 111 6.50 -13.78 4.54
N TYR A 112 6.04 -14.47 3.48
CA TYR A 112 4.62 -14.50 3.13
C TYR A 112 3.81 -15.34 4.12
N GLU A 113 4.36 -16.43 4.66
CA GLU A 113 3.69 -17.17 5.73
C GLU A 113 3.41 -16.28 6.96
N ALA A 114 4.40 -15.49 7.38
CA ALA A 114 4.23 -14.57 8.50
C ALA A 114 3.28 -13.40 8.15
N LEU A 115 3.47 -12.77 6.98
CA LEU A 115 2.62 -11.67 6.52
C LEU A 115 1.16 -12.12 6.43
N GLU A 116 0.88 -13.24 5.79
CA GLU A 116 -0.48 -13.74 5.55
C GLU A 116 -1.11 -14.27 6.84
N GLY A 117 -0.32 -14.85 7.74
CA GLY A 117 -0.80 -15.20 9.09
C GLY A 117 -1.24 -13.97 9.89
N GLU A 118 -0.52 -12.86 9.79
CA GLU A 118 -0.90 -11.61 10.46
C GLU A 118 -2.01 -10.83 9.73
N ILE A 119 -2.14 -11.00 8.40
CA ILE A 119 -3.31 -10.56 7.63
C ILE A 119 -4.56 -11.31 8.10
N GLU A 120 -4.51 -12.63 8.21
CA GLU A 120 -5.64 -13.43 8.70
C GLU A 120 -6.04 -13.06 10.12
N ARG A 121 -5.08 -12.72 10.99
CA ARG A 121 -5.36 -12.19 12.34
C ARG A 121 -6.13 -10.87 12.30
N ASN A 122 -5.82 -10.00 11.34
CA ASN A 122 -6.33 -8.63 11.26
C ASN A 122 -7.40 -8.42 10.17
N LYS A 123 -7.93 -9.48 9.56
CA LYS A 123 -8.84 -9.37 8.42
C LYS A 123 -10.14 -8.61 8.69
N GLU A 124 -10.61 -8.64 9.94
CA GLU A 124 -11.79 -7.87 10.38
C GLU A 124 -11.44 -6.51 10.99
N ASN A 125 -10.14 -6.21 11.18
CA ASN A 125 -9.71 -4.96 11.77
C ASN A 125 -9.90 -3.81 10.75
N PRO A 126 -10.66 -2.74 11.07
CA PRO A 126 -10.95 -1.67 10.11
C PRO A 126 -9.72 -0.98 9.50
N VAL A 127 -8.57 -1.01 10.20
CA VAL A 127 -7.32 -0.43 9.69
C VAL A 127 -6.65 -1.27 8.59
N PHE A 128 -7.14 -2.48 8.32
CA PHE A 128 -6.61 -3.38 7.28
C PHE A 128 -7.68 -4.02 6.40
N SER A 129 -8.88 -4.29 6.92
CA SER A 129 -9.93 -5.05 6.23
C SER A 129 -10.26 -4.60 4.79
N PRO A 130 -10.17 -3.29 4.41
CA PRO A 130 -10.36 -2.89 3.01
C PRO A 130 -9.33 -3.45 2.03
N LEU A 131 -8.19 -3.95 2.53
CA LEU A 131 -7.07 -4.54 1.78
C LEU A 131 -7.04 -6.07 1.84
N TYR A 132 -8.06 -6.71 2.42
CA TYR A 132 -8.13 -8.16 2.53
C TYR A 132 -8.55 -8.80 1.19
N PHE A 133 -7.56 -9.26 0.41
CA PHE A 133 -7.72 -9.89 -0.91
C PHE A 133 -7.01 -11.26 -0.97
N PRO A 134 -7.44 -12.26 -0.18
CA PRO A 134 -6.71 -13.51 -0.03
C PRO A 134 -6.66 -14.32 -1.34
N LEU A 135 -7.76 -14.40 -2.08
CA LEU A 135 -7.83 -15.16 -3.33
C LEU A 135 -6.92 -14.54 -4.39
N GLU A 136 -6.88 -13.21 -4.46
CA GLU A 136 -6.12 -12.50 -5.47
C GLU A 136 -4.64 -12.41 -5.13
N LEU A 137 -4.28 -12.20 -3.86
CA LEU A 137 -2.93 -11.81 -3.48
C LEU A 137 -2.15 -12.83 -2.66
N HIS A 138 -2.78 -13.72 -1.89
CA HIS A 138 -1.99 -14.62 -1.03
C HIS A 138 -1.07 -15.52 -1.86
N ARG A 139 0.18 -15.64 -1.43
CA ARG A 139 1.29 -16.30 -2.11
C ARG A 139 1.76 -17.56 -1.39
N LYS A 140 1.40 -17.77 -0.11
CA LYS A 140 1.88 -18.94 0.66
C LYS A 140 1.68 -20.25 -0.10
N SER A 141 0.46 -20.56 -0.56
CA SER A 141 0.19 -21.82 -1.29
C SER A 141 1.06 -21.96 -2.53
N ALA A 142 1.19 -20.90 -3.32
CA ALA A 142 2.01 -20.90 -4.52
C ALA A 142 3.51 -21.10 -4.21
N LEU A 143 3.99 -20.55 -3.08
CA LEU A 143 5.35 -20.76 -2.60
C LEU A 143 5.56 -22.21 -2.10
N GLU A 144 4.55 -22.82 -1.49
CA GLU A 144 4.60 -24.24 -1.08
C GLU A 144 4.73 -25.16 -2.30
N GLU A 145 3.98 -24.89 -3.37
CA GLU A 145 4.08 -25.59 -4.67
C GLU A 145 5.47 -25.44 -5.29
N ASP A 146 6.00 -24.22 -5.34
CA ASP A 146 7.34 -23.95 -5.90
C ASP A 146 8.43 -24.65 -5.08
N LEU A 147 8.33 -24.63 -3.75
CA LEU A 147 9.31 -25.28 -2.88
C LEU A 147 9.24 -26.81 -2.98
N GLU A 148 8.05 -27.38 -3.11
CA GLU A 148 7.90 -28.82 -3.38
C GLU A 148 8.51 -29.19 -4.74
N TYR A 149 8.31 -28.37 -5.78
CA TYR A 149 8.96 -28.57 -7.08
C TYR A 149 10.51 -28.57 -6.96
N PHE A 150 11.08 -27.63 -6.22
CA PHE A 150 12.54 -27.49 -6.13
C PHE A 150 13.25 -28.40 -5.12
N TYR A 151 12.56 -28.84 -4.07
CA TYR A 151 13.15 -29.60 -2.97
C TYR A 151 12.50 -30.97 -2.73
N GLY A 152 11.39 -31.27 -3.42
CA GLY A 152 10.60 -32.50 -3.30
C GLY A 152 9.63 -32.49 -2.09
N PRO A 153 8.90 -33.59 -1.85
CA PRO A 153 7.80 -33.64 -0.86
C PRO A 153 8.19 -33.33 0.59
N GLN A 154 9.48 -33.40 0.93
CA GLN A 154 10.02 -33.08 2.26
C GLN A 154 10.69 -31.70 2.29
N TRP A 155 10.30 -30.78 1.41
CA TRP A 155 10.91 -29.46 1.24
C TRP A 155 11.03 -28.67 2.56
N ARG A 156 10.02 -28.76 3.44
CA ARG A 156 10.02 -28.07 4.75
C ARG A 156 11.25 -28.38 5.61
N LYS A 157 11.81 -29.59 5.49
CA LYS A 157 13.01 -30.02 6.24
C LYS A 157 14.32 -29.59 5.57
N LYS A 158 14.26 -29.10 4.34
CA LYS A 158 15.42 -28.80 3.48
C LYS A 158 15.66 -27.31 3.27
N ILE A 159 14.65 -26.47 3.48
CA ILE A 159 14.76 -25.03 3.26
C ILE A 159 15.48 -24.33 4.41
N ASN A 160 16.30 -23.35 4.08
CA ASN A 160 17.03 -22.54 5.05
C ASN A 160 16.15 -21.42 5.60
N PHE A 161 16.36 -21.07 6.87
CA PHE A 161 15.74 -19.91 7.51
C PHE A 161 16.82 -18.93 7.98
N PRO A 162 17.36 -18.08 7.09
CA PRO A 162 18.49 -17.22 7.42
C PRO A 162 18.08 -16.11 8.40
N GLN A 163 19.06 -15.57 9.13
CA GLN A 163 18.80 -14.59 10.19
C GLN A 163 18.12 -13.32 9.67
N SER A 164 18.44 -12.88 8.46
CA SER A 164 17.77 -11.73 7.82
C SER A 164 16.27 -11.97 7.62
N THR A 165 15.88 -13.16 7.16
CA THR A 165 14.47 -13.56 7.03
C THR A 165 13.79 -13.67 8.39
N LYS A 166 14.48 -14.21 9.42
CA LYS A 166 13.94 -14.25 10.80
C LYS A 166 13.61 -12.86 11.32
N ASN A 167 14.52 -11.91 11.15
CA ASN A 167 14.30 -10.52 11.58
C ASN A 167 13.07 -9.91 10.89
N TYR A 168 12.85 -10.22 9.61
CA TYR A 168 11.67 -9.76 8.90
C TYR A 168 10.39 -10.42 9.45
N VAL A 169 10.39 -11.75 9.59
CA VAL A 169 9.27 -12.50 10.18
C VAL A 169 8.91 -11.98 11.58
N GLU A 170 9.91 -11.70 12.42
CA GLU A 170 9.72 -11.12 13.75
C GLU A 170 9.06 -9.73 13.68
N ARG A 171 9.49 -8.87 12.75
CA ARG A 171 8.85 -7.55 12.56
C ARG A 171 7.39 -7.69 12.14
N LEU A 172 7.09 -8.59 11.20
CA LEU A 172 5.72 -8.87 10.75
C LEU A 172 4.82 -9.33 11.90
N HIS A 173 5.29 -10.27 12.73
CA HIS A 173 4.55 -10.71 13.91
C HIS A 173 4.39 -9.61 14.95
N HIS A 174 5.40 -8.76 15.16
CA HIS A 174 5.30 -7.62 16.08
C HIS A 174 4.21 -6.66 15.63
N ILE A 175 4.25 -6.17 14.38
CA ILE A 175 3.27 -5.20 13.89
C ILE A 175 1.86 -5.81 13.83
N GLY A 176 1.73 -7.05 13.37
CA GLY A 176 0.43 -7.72 13.26
C GLY A 176 -0.28 -7.87 14.61
N ARG A 177 0.49 -7.94 15.71
CA ARG A 177 -0.06 -8.08 17.07
C ARG A 177 -0.17 -6.78 17.83
N LYS A 178 0.66 -5.78 17.54
CA LYS A 178 0.83 -4.58 18.38
C LYS A 178 0.51 -3.26 17.66
N GLU A 179 0.70 -3.22 16.34
CA GLU A 179 0.60 -2.01 15.52
C GLU A 179 -0.04 -2.37 14.15
N PRO A 180 -1.28 -2.91 14.15
CA PRO A 180 -1.90 -3.49 12.95
C PRO A 180 -2.13 -2.47 11.82
N GLU A 181 -2.20 -1.17 12.13
CA GLU A 181 -2.24 -0.09 11.15
C GLU A 181 -1.00 -0.05 10.24
N LEU A 182 0.13 -0.57 10.72
CA LEU A 182 1.39 -0.62 9.96
C LEU A 182 1.48 -1.84 9.05
N LEU A 183 0.62 -2.85 9.22
CA LEU A 183 0.62 -4.07 8.42
C LEU A 183 0.43 -3.78 6.92
N LEU A 184 -0.36 -2.75 6.60
CA LEU A 184 -0.59 -2.33 5.23
C LEU A 184 0.68 -1.88 4.51
N ALA A 185 1.68 -1.37 5.23
CA ALA A 185 2.95 -0.93 4.65
C ALA A 185 3.74 -2.12 4.06
N HIS A 186 3.67 -3.27 4.73
CA HIS A 186 4.29 -4.51 4.26
C HIS A 186 3.51 -5.17 3.13
N ALA A 187 2.18 -5.25 3.26
CA ALA A 187 1.32 -5.75 2.19
C ALA A 187 1.47 -4.91 0.90
N TYR A 188 1.51 -3.58 1.02
CA TYR A 188 1.80 -2.64 -0.08
C TYR A 188 3.14 -2.95 -0.74
N THR A 189 4.21 -3.01 0.05
CA THR A 189 5.59 -3.21 -0.45
C THR A 189 5.73 -4.53 -1.19
N ARG A 190 5.15 -5.61 -0.66
CA ARG A 190 5.23 -6.95 -1.24
C ARG A 190 4.31 -7.10 -2.46
N TYR A 191 2.99 -7.05 -2.26
CA TYR A 191 2.03 -7.40 -3.30
C TYR A 191 2.06 -6.48 -4.52
N LEU A 192 2.23 -5.16 -4.33
CA LEU A 192 2.33 -4.26 -5.49
C LEU A 192 3.66 -4.41 -6.24
N GLY A 193 4.73 -4.82 -5.54
CA GLY A 193 6.00 -5.20 -6.14
C GLY A 193 5.85 -6.43 -7.04
N ASP A 194 5.20 -7.48 -6.55
CA ASP A 194 4.96 -8.73 -7.29
C ASP A 194 4.10 -8.50 -8.54
N LEU A 195 3.06 -7.67 -8.44
CA LEU A 195 2.19 -7.26 -9.55
C LEU A 195 2.84 -6.23 -10.49
N SER A 196 4.09 -5.82 -10.23
CA SER A 196 4.85 -4.88 -11.06
C SER A 196 6.09 -5.56 -11.63
N GLY A 197 7.19 -5.61 -10.87
CA GLY A 197 8.46 -6.19 -11.32
C GLY A 197 8.44 -7.71 -11.37
N GLY A 198 7.59 -8.37 -10.57
CA GLY A 198 7.52 -9.83 -10.49
C GLY A 198 7.23 -10.50 -11.83
N GLN A 199 6.44 -9.88 -12.71
CA GLN A 199 6.15 -10.43 -14.05
C GLN A 199 7.37 -10.41 -14.98
N VAL A 200 8.26 -9.44 -14.81
CA VAL A 200 9.54 -9.38 -15.53
C VAL A 200 10.49 -10.45 -14.97
N LEU A 201 10.61 -10.53 -13.64
CA LEU A 201 11.44 -11.51 -12.97
C LEU A 201 11.02 -12.95 -13.29
N LYS A 202 9.72 -13.23 -13.41
CA LYS A 202 9.18 -14.53 -13.85
C LYS A 202 9.79 -14.96 -15.18
N LYS A 203 9.75 -14.08 -16.19
CA LYS A 203 10.27 -14.38 -17.54
C LYS A 203 11.78 -14.60 -17.52
N ILE A 204 12.49 -13.81 -16.73
CA ILE A 204 13.94 -13.93 -16.59
C ILE A 204 14.32 -15.25 -15.90
N ALA A 205 13.67 -15.58 -14.79
CA ALA A 205 13.88 -16.83 -14.07
C ALA A 205 13.58 -18.04 -14.96
N GLN A 206 12.45 -18.01 -15.69
CA GLN A 206 12.08 -19.07 -16.61
C GLN A 206 13.16 -19.35 -17.65
N LYS A 207 13.69 -18.29 -18.27
CA LYS A 207 14.74 -18.39 -19.29
C LYS A 207 16.08 -18.82 -18.68
N ALA A 208 16.52 -18.15 -17.62
CA ALA A 208 17.84 -18.37 -17.01
C ALA A 208 17.97 -19.78 -16.42
N LEU A 209 16.90 -20.29 -15.81
CA LEU A 209 16.87 -21.59 -15.13
C LEU A 209 16.27 -22.71 -15.99
N GLN A 210 15.90 -22.41 -17.25
CA GLN A 210 15.30 -23.35 -18.20
C GLN A 210 14.05 -24.05 -17.61
N LEU A 211 13.20 -23.30 -16.90
CA LEU A 211 11.99 -23.81 -16.30
C LEU A 211 10.91 -24.07 -17.35
N PRO A 212 10.03 -25.07 -17.13
CA PRO A 212 9.05 -25.47 -18.12
C PRO A 212 8.04 -24.37 -18.46
N ALA A 213 7.52 -24.41 -19.69
CA ALA A 213 6.53 -23.44 -20.18
C ALA A 213 5.18 -23.54 -19.46
N THR A 214 4.90 -24.70 -18.86
CA THR A 214 3.70 -25.03 -18.08
C THR A 214 3.63 -24.27 -16.74
N GLY A 215 4.76 -23.74 -16.25
CA GLY A 215 4.81 -22.77 -15.14
C GLY A 215 5.25 -23.33 -13.79
N GLU A 216 5.60 -24.61 -13.70
CA GLU A 216 6.12 -25.24 -12.49
C GLU A 216 7.42 -24.56 -12.02
N GLY A 217 7.53 -24.35 -10.71
CA GLY A 217 8.63 -23.59 -10.09
C GLY A 217 8.51 -22.06 -10.21
N LEU A 218 7.39 -21.55 -10.76
CA LEU A 218 7.08 -20.13 -10.91
C LEU A 218 5.63 -19.79 -10.50
N ALA A 219 5.00 -20.61 -9.66
CA ALA A 219 3.65 -20.41 -9.16
C ALA A 219 3.54 -19.09 -8.39
N PHE A 220 4.54 -18.72 -7.57
CA PHE A 220 4.59 -17.46 -6.83
C PHE A 220 4.29 -16.23 -7.71
N PHE A 221 4.87 -16.20 -8.91
CA PHE A 221 4.74 -15.10 -9.85
C PHE A 221 3.42 -15.11 -10.64
N THR A 222 2.56 -16.10 -10.42
CA THR A 222 1.32 -16.30 -11.16
C THR A 222 0.11 -15.93 -10.31
N PHE A 223 -0.66 -14.95 -10.76
CA PHE A 223 -1.84 -14.43 -10.05
C PHE A 223 -3.11 -14.87 -10.77
N GLN A 224 -3.56 -16.11 -10.53
CA GLN A 224 -4.67 -16.72 -11.27
C GLN A 224 -5.99 -15.94 -11.13
N HIS A 225 -6.20 -15.28 -9.98
CA HIS A 225 -7.40 -14.50 -9.71
C HIS A 225 -7.26 -13.00 -10.05
N VAL A 226 -6.14 -12.58 -10.65
CA VAL A 226 -5.91 -11.21 -11.12
C VAL A 226 -5.83 -11.17 -12.65
N THR A 227 -6.95 -10.86 -13.29
CA THR A 227 -7.03 -10.81 -14.77
C THR A 227 -6.26 -9.64 -15.38
N ASN A 228 -6.15 -8.52 -14.66
CA ASN A 228 -5.39 -7.35 -15.11
C ASN A 228 -4.67 -6.70 -13.93
N ALA A 229 -3.34 -6.90 -13.87
CA ALA A 229 -2.51 -6.38 -12.79
C ALA A 229 -2.59 -4.85 -12.66
N THR A 230 -2.67 -4.08 -13.75
CA THR A 230 -2.76 -2.62 -13.69
C THR A 230 -4.05 -2.16 -13.03
N LYS A 231 -5.21 -2.72 -13.45
CA LYS A 231 -6.51 -2.41 -12.85
C LYS A 231 -6.57 -2.83 -11.39
N PHE A 232 -6.02 -4.00 -11.06
CA PHE A 232 -6.00 -4.47 -9.67
C PHE A 232 -5.13 -3.58 -8.77
N LYS A 233 -3.96 -3.14 -9.24
CA LYS A 233 -3.13 -2.17 -8.49
C LYS A 233 -3.84 -0.81 -8.30
N GLN A 234 -4.67 -0.38 -9.25
CA GLN A 234 -5.49 0.84 -9.09
C GLN A 234 -6.58 0.62 -8.02
N LEU A 235 -7.28 -0.51 -8.07
CA LEU A 235 -8.26 -0.91 -7.05
C LEU A 235 -7.62 -0.95 -5.66
N TYR A 236 -6.48 -1.62 -5.52
CA TYR A 236 -5.77 -1.75 -4.24
C TYR A 236 -5.38 -0.38 -3.66
N ARG A 237 -4.85 0.52 -4.50
CA ARG A 237 -4.56 1.92 -4.07
C ARG A 237 -5.81 2.68 -3.65
N SER A 238 -6.91 2.53 -4.39
CA SER A 238 -8.18 3.15 -4.03
C SER A 238 -8.72 2.64 -2.69
N ARG A 239 -8.61 1.33 -2.40
CA ARG A 239 -8.98 0.78 -1.10
C ARG A 239 -8.09 1.30 0.02
N MET A 240 -6.80 1.40 -0.22
CA MET A 240 -5.87 1.99 0.76
C MET A 240 -6.19 3.45 1.08
N ASN A 241 -6.57 4.25 0.07
CA ASN A 241 -6.96 5.65 0.26
C ASN A 241 -8.32 5.82 0.96
N SER A 242 -9.14 4.76 1.03
CA SER A 242 -10.42 4.79 1.76
C SER A 242 -10.29 4.61 3.27
N ILE A 243 -9.11 4.18 3.77
CA ILE A 243 -8.85 4.03 5.19
C ILE A 243 -8.53 5.40 5.78
N ASP A 244 -9.29 5.82 6.79
CA ASP A 244 -9.10 7.11 7.43
C ASP A 244 -8.03 7.02 8.53
N PHE A 245 -6.85 7.57 8.23
CA PHE A 245 -5.74 7.66 9.15
C PHE A 245 -5.42 9.12 9.47
N ASP A 246 -5.16 9.40 10.75
CA ASP A 246 -4.59 10.67 11.15
C ASP A 246 -3.17 10.87 10.58
N SER A 247 -2.70 12.12 10.58
CA SER A 247 -1.39 12.48 10.03
C SER A 247 -0.22 11.77 10.71
N ALA A 248 -0.33 11.48 12.02
CA ALA A 248 0.73 10.82 12.77
C ALA A 248 0.87 9.35 12.33
N THR A 249 -0.26 8.67 12.17
CA THR A 249 -0.36 7.29 11.71
C THR A 249 0.10 7.18 10.26
N LYS A 250 -0.33 8.08 9.38
CA LYS A 250 0.19 8.15 8.00
C LYS A 250 1.71 8.25 8.00
N LYS A 251 2.30 9.12 8.82
CA LYS A 251 3.76 9.24 8.91
C LYS A 251 4.43 7.92 9.35
N LYS A 252 3.88 7.23 10.36
CA LYS A 252 4.39 5.92 10.79
C LYS A 252 4.31 4.87 9.68
N ILE A 253 3.21 4.83 8.94
CA ILE A 253 3.03 3.93 7.79
C ILE A 253 4.09 4.18 6.72
N LEU A 254 4.40 5.45 6.40
CA LEU A 254 5.43 5.79 5.42
C LEU A 254 6.83 5.33 5.86
N GLU A 255 7.18 5.52 7.13
CA GLU A 255 8.45 5.04 7.68
C GLU A 255 8.49 3.51 7.73
N GLU A 256 7.38 2.85 8.06
CA GLU A 256 7.31 1.39 8.05
C GLU A 256 7.48 0.82 6.64
N ALA A 257 6.94 1.49 5.62
CA ALA A 257 7.13 1.05 4.24
C ALA A 257 8.62 1.08 3.86
N LYS A 258 9.37 2.11 4.29
CA LYS A 258 10.83 2.13 4.09
C LYS A 258 11.52 0.98 4.84
N THR A 259 11.10 0.71 6.08
CA THR A 259 11.59 -0.44 6.86
C THR A 259 11.34 -1.76 6.12
N ALA A 260 10.14 -1.94 5.54
CA ALA A 260 9.80 -3.11 4.73
C ALA A 260 10.75 -3.28 3.53
N PHE A 261 11.07 -2.20 2.81
CA PHE A 261 12.07 -2.23 1.73
C PHE A 261 13.47 -2.61 2.25
N LEU A 262 13.92 -2.04 3.36
CA LEU A 262 15.23 -2.35 3.94
C LEU A 262 15.33 -3.80 4.42
N LEU A 263 14.26 -4.36 4.98
CA LEU A 263 14.19 -5.77 5.38
C LEU A 263 14.20 -6.70 4.15
N ASN A 264 13.59 -6.29 3.04
CA ASN A 264 13.70 -7.01 1.77
C ASN A 264 15.16 -7.00 1.25
N VAL A 265 15.81 -5.84 1.22
CA VAL A 265 17.19 -5.69 0.73
C VAL A 265 18.19 -6.49 1.55
N LYS A 266 18.04 -6.53 2.88
CA LYS A 266 18.92 -7.34 3.75
C LYS A 266 18.63 -8.84 3.69
N GLY A 267 17.48 -9.23 3.16
CA GLY A 267 17.02 -10.61 3.05
C GLY A 267 17.33 -11.29 1.72
N LEU A 268 17.81 -10.51 0.73
CA LEU A 268 18.21 -10.94 -0.60
C LEU A 268 19.74 -10.98 -0.73
#